data_AF-A0AAV0AMK4-F1
#
_entry.id   AF-A0AAV0AMK4-F1
#
_cell.length_a   1.000
_cell.length_b   1.000
_cell.length_c   1.000
_cell.angle_alpha   90.00
_cell.angle_beta   90.00
_cell.angle_gamma   90.00
#
_symmetry.space_group_name_H-M   'P 1'
#
loop_
_entity.id
_entity.type
_entity.pdbx_description
1 polymer ?
#
loop_
_entity_poly.entity_id
_entity_poly.type
_entity_poly.pdbx_seq_one_letter_code
_entity_poly.pdbx_strand_id
1 'polypeptide(L)'
;MQELGDEPRDSELRGSSDAIAESSSTPVQNSPAVQPSDQATWKAHDDLADSQPRKKPRLSEADKKRSVRMFGALMGTLSRFQDETSKMKQTDAAKRRAEVESRLQAKLKIESEALHKLRVLELEEKTIKQSTLRKAEELGYLTSKNPIRFANKLAFSNYLRTSSPSLKITDNTEPPLNAHLPSHIQGYQIYWLPYKLTPEQKDLIECQRRSTREEVEEAQRLWDEEKLSKQEELEQFQALQENRLAEIEVEKARSRAKKSSSLAPEDVSPVDEPALANVKTEESDSKDASQMRNESSDCSNDHGRDEDAVEY
;
A
#
# COMPACT_ATOMS: atom_id res chain seq x y z
N MET A 1 -21.65 -50.30 23.10
CA MET A 1 -21.30 -50.31 21.66
C MET A 1 -20.99 -48.88 21.29
N GLN A 2 -19.70 -48.56 21.34
CA GLN A 2 -19.12 -47.27 20.99
C GLN A 2 -18.67 -47.39 19.53
N GLU A 3 -19.13 -46.51 18.66
CA GLU A 3 -18.45 -46.26 17.38
C GLU A 3 -17.50 -45.08 17.57
N LEU A 4 -16.21 -45.38 17.39
CA LEU A 4 -15.09 -44.46 17.33
C LEU A 4 -15.09 -43.80 15.95
N GLY A 5 -15.28 -42.48 15.91
CA GLY A 5 -14.98 -41.66 14.75
C GLY A 5 -13.52 -41.23 14.80
N ASP A 6 -12.67 -41.89 14.03
CA ASP A 6 -11.31 -41.45 13.69
C ASP A 6 -11.40 -40.31 12.66
N GLU A 7 -10.96 -39.11 13.03
CA GLU A 7 -10.65 -38.05 12.05
C GLU A 7 -9.15 -38.03 11.74
N PRO A 8 -8.76 -38.03 10.45
CA PRO A 8 -7.36 -37.91 10.07
C PRO A 8 -6.87 -36.47 10.25
N ARG A 9 -5.77 -36.33 11.01
CA ARG A 9 -5.00 -35.09 11.12
C ARG A 9 -4.09 -34.97 9.89
N ASP A 10 -4.51 -34.17 8.92
CA ASP A 10 -3.64 -33.72 7.84
C ASP A 10 -2.66 -32.67 8.37
N SER A 11 -1.43 -33.12 8.57
CA SER A 11 -0.26 -32.29 8.87
C SER A 11 0.52 -32.02 7.59
N GLU A 12 0.20 -30.93 6.89
CA GLU A 12 1.11 -30.34 5.89
C GLU A 12 1.65 -28.99 6.40
N LEU A 13 2.86 -29.07 6.96
CA LEU A 13 3.72 -27.93 7.24
C LEU A 13 4.35 -27.43 5.92
N ARG A 14 3.74 -26.42 5.30
CA ARG A 14 4.44 -25.55 4.35
C ARG A 14 4.94 -24.31 5.08
N GLY A 15 6.21 -24.35 5.48
CA GLY A 15 6.95 -23.17 5.90
C GLY A 15 7.41 -22.38 4.68
N SER A 16 6.69 -21.31 4.35
CA SER A 16 7.19 -20.26 3.46
C SER A 16 7.93 -19.21 4.28
N SER A 17 9.26 -19.25 4.17
CA SER A 17 10.15 -18.22 4.66
C SER A 17 10.25 -17.11 3.61
N ASP A 18 9.33 -16.14 3.64
CA ASP A 18 9.42 -14.96 2.78
C ASP A 18 10.40 -13.95 3.39
N ALA A 19 11.59 -13.92 2.81
CA ALA A 19 12.59 -12.87 3.02
C ALA A 19 12.08 -11.56 2.38
N ILE A 20 11.92 -10.53 3.22
CA ILE A 20 11.56 -9.17 2.76
C ILE A 20 12.82 -8.54 2.16
N ALA A 21 12.89 -8.53 0.82
CA ALA A 21 13.89 -7.77 0.07
C ALA A 21 13.47 -6.29 0.01
N GLU A 22 14.32 -5.42 0.55
CA GLU A 22 14.24 -3.97 0.41
C GLU A 22 14.34 -3.56 -1.06
N SER A 23 13.23 -3.09 -1.62
CA SER A 23 13.16 -2.60 -2.99
C SER A 23 13.36 -1.08 -3.02
N SER A 24 14.58 -0.65 -3.31
CA SER A 24 14.92 0.74 -3.60
C SER A 24 14.14 1.23 -4.84
N SER A 25 13.25 2.21 -4.63
CA SER A 25 12.38 2.76 -5.67
C SER A 25 13.13 3.77 -6.54
N THR A 26 13.25 3.48 -7.83
CA THR A 26 13.68 4.45 -8.85
C THR A 26 12.48 5.28 -9.34
N PRO A 27 12.64 6.60 -9.60
CA PRO A 27 11.57 7.43 -10.12
C PRO A 27 11.47 7.30 -11.65
N VAL A 28 10.35 6.77 -12.14
CA VAL A 28 9.99 6.76 -13.57
C VAL A 28 9.48 8.15 -13.95
N GLN A 29 10.31 8.89 -14.69
CA GLN A 29 9.90 10.08 -15.45
C GLN A 29 9.04 9.65 -16.65
N ASN A 30 7.72 9.83 -16.54
CA ASN A 30 6.82 9.78 -17.68
C ASN A 30 6.59 11.21 -18.21
N SER A 31 7.28 11.55 -19.29
CA SER A 31 6.99 12.71 -20.13
C SER A 31 6.05 12.28 -21.25
N PRO A 32 4.82 12.84 -21.37
CA PRO A 32 4.05 12.69 -22.58
C PRO A 32 4.60 13.66 -23.65
N ALA A 33 5.28 13.08 -24.65
CA ALA A 33 5.63 13.76 -25.88
C ALA A 33 4.37 14.06 -26.69
N VAL A 34 3.93 15.32 -26.66
CA VAL A 34 2.87 15.85 -27.52
C VAL A 34 3.43 15.98 -28.93
N GLN A 35 2.94 15.16 -29.85
CA GLN A 35 3.19 15.33 -31.29
C GLN A 35 2.40 16.53 -31.84
N PRO A 36 3.01 17.36 -32.69
CA PRO A 36 2.28 18.37 -33.45
C PRO A 36 1.63 17.71 -34.67
N SER A 37 0.29 17.72 -34.74
CA SER A 37 -0.44 17.39 -35.96
C SER A 37 -0.56 18.62 -36.84
N ASP A 38 0.05 18.52 -38.01
CA ASP A 38 -0.27 19.31 -39.19
C ASP A 38 -1.77 19.24 -39.54
N GLN A 39 -2.32 20.38 -39.99
CA GLN A 39 -3.25 20.55 -41.11
C GLN A 39 -4.18 21.74 -40.89
N ALA A 40 -4.07 22.76 -41.74
CA ALA A 40 -5.13 23.12 -42.70
C ALA A 40 -4.88 24.51 -43.29
N THR A 41 -4.20 24.50 -44.43
CA THR A 41 -4.12 25.58 -45.40
C THR A 41 -5.51 25.84 -45.98
N TRP A 42 -6.18 26.92 -45.57
CA TRP A 42 -7.34 27.43 -46.32
C TRP A 42 -6.89 28.56 -47.25
N LYS A 43 -6.95 28.22 -48.53
CA LYS A 43 -6.70 29.07 -49.68
C LYS A 43 -7.67 30.25 -49.70
N ALA A 44 -7.14 31.38 -50.17
CA ALA A 44 -7.86 32.58 -50.56
C ALA A 44 -9.01 32.25 -51.53
N HIS A 45 -10.17 32.84 -51.26
CA HIS A 45 -11.22 33.04 -52.24
C HIS A 45 -11.17 34.52 -52.65
N ASP A 46 -10.65 34.73 -53.87
CA ASP A 46 -10.90 35.93 -54.67
C ASP A 46 -12.40 36.01 -54.97
N ASP A 47 -13.03 37.13 -54.63
CA ASP A 47 -14.30 37.54 -55.22
C ASP A 47 -14.17 38.98 -55.75
N LEU A 48 -13.79 39.04 -57.03
CA LEU A 48 -13.92 40.20 -57.90
C LEU A 48 -15.41 40.43 -58.19
N ALA A 49 -16.03 41.34 -57.44
CA ALA A 49 -17.33 41.90 -57.79
C ALA A 49 -17.17 43.33 -58.35
N ASP A 50 -17.39 43.39 -59.66
CA ASP A 50 -17.59 44.53 -60.54
C ASP A 50 -18.43 45.65 -59.90
N SER A 51 -17.85 46.85 -59.74
CA SER A 51 -18.58 48.05 -59.35
C SER A 51 -18.24 49.22 -60.27
N GLN A 52 -19.19 49.48 -61.16
CA GLN A 52 -19.24 50.61 -62.10
C GLN A 52 -19.00 51.97 -61.40
N PRO A 53 -18.11 52.84 -61.92
CA PRO A 53 -17.81 54.13 -61.33
C PRO A 53 -18.90 55.17 -61.65
N ARG A 54 -19.87 55.34 -60.74
CA ARG A 54 -20.78 56.48 -60.79
C ARG A 54 -20.00 57.78 -60.54
N LYS A 55 -20.10 58.70 -61.50
CA LYS A 55 -19.41 60.01 -61.54
C LYS A 55 -19.71 60.81 -60.28
N LYS A 56 -18.72 60.91 -59.38
CA LYS A 56 -18.82 61.70 -58.15
C LYS A 56 -18.82 63.20 -58.51
N PRO A 57 -19.66 64.02 -57.86
CA PRO A 57 -19.60 65.47 -57.98
C PRO A 57 -18.19 65.95 -57.63
N ARG A 58 -17.65 66.86 -58.46
CA ARG A 58 -16.30 67.41 -58.32
C ARG A 58 -16.22 68.26 -57.05
N LEU A 59 -15.95 67.62 -55.91
CA LEU A 59 -15.53 68.30 -54.70
C LEU A 59 -14.23 69.07 -55.00
N SER A 60 -14.18 70.33 -54.54
CA SER A 60 -12.99 71.16 -54.53
C SER A 60 -11.81 70.40 -53.87
N GLU A 61 -10.59 70.60 -54.35
CA GLU A 61 -9.40 69.94 -53.78
C GLU A 61 -9.22 70.21 -52.28
N ALA A 62 -9.73 71.36 -51.81
CA ALA A 62 -9.78 71.69 -50.39
C ALA A 62 -10.69 70.73 -49.60
N ASP A 63 -11.86 70.39 -50.13
CA ASP A 63 -12.79 69.44 -49.49
C ASP A 63 -12.31 67.99 -49.58
N LYS A 64 -11.57 67.62 -50.64
CA LYS A 64 -10.91 66.32 -50.71
C LYS A 64 -9.86 66.17 -49.62
N LYS A 65 -9.01 67.18 -49.42
CA LYS A 65 -8.01 67.16 -48.32
C LYS A 65 -8.66 67.15 -46.94
N ARG A 66 -9.75 67.89 -46.76
CA ARG A 66 -10.52 67.91 -45.50
C ARG A 66 -11.24 66.59 -45.22
N SER A 67 -11.91 66.02 -46.22
CA SER A 67 -12.61 64.73 -46.08
C SER A 67 -11.66 63.56 -45.84
N VAL A 68 -10.50 63.52 -46.51
CA VAL A 68 -9.45 62.52 -46.23
C VAL A 68 -8.93 62.64 -44.80
N ARG A 69 -8.72 63.88 -44.30
CA ARG A 69 -8.26 64.09 -42.92
C ARG A 69 -9.32 63.72 -41.88
N MET A 70 -10.59 64.06 -42.12
CA MET A 70 -11.68 63.70 -41.21
C MET A 70 -12.01 62.20 -41.26
N PHE A 71 -11.95 61.58 -42.45
CA PHE A 71 -12.12 60.14 -42.59
C PHE A 71 -10.96 59.36 -41.96
N GLY A 72 -9.72 59.84 -42.09
CA GLY A 72 -8.56 59.27 -41.40
C GLY A 72 -8.66 59.39 -39.88
N ALA A 73 -9.18 60.51 -39.36
CA ALA A 73 -9.46 60.65 -37.93
C ALA A 73 -10.58 59.70 -37.45
N LEU A 74 -11.62 59.50 -38.26
CA LEU A 74 -12.71 58.56 -37.98
C LEU A 74 -12.23 57.10 -38.03
N MET A 75 -11.42 56.73 -39.03
CA MET A 75 -10.82 55.39 -39.12
C MET A 75 -9.82 55.15 -38.00
N GLY A 76 -9.01 56.14 -37.63
CA GLY A 76 -8.09 56.04 -36.50
C GLY A 76 -8.80 55.85 -35.16
N THR A 77 -9.95 56.49 -34.97
CA THR A 77 -10.79 56.28 -33.78
C THR A 77 -11.49 54.93 -33.79
N LEU A 78 -11.96 54.46 -34.96
CA LEU A 78 -12.57 53.14 -35.12
C LEU A 78 -11.56 51.99 -34.88
N SER A 79 -10.34 52.10 -35.42
CA SER A 79 -9.27 51.13 -35.16
C SER A 79 -8.85 51.13 -33.69
N ARG A 80 -8.71 52.30 -33.05
CA ARG A 80 -8.44 52.36 -31.60
C ARG A 80 -9.53 51.69 -30.78
N PHE A 81 -10.80 51.90 -31.13
CA PHE A 81 -11.91 51.26 -30.44
C PHE A 81 -11.92 49.74 -30.63
N GLN A 82 -11.59 49.25 -31.83
CA GLN A 82 -11.42 47.82 -32.10
C GLN A 82 -10.25 47.22 -31.32
N ASP A 83 -9.11 47.91 -31.25
CA ASP A 83 -7.94 47.45 -30.50
C ASP A 83 -8.20 47.43 -28.99
N GLU A 84 -8.86 48.45 -28.45
CA GLU A 84 -9.24 48.51 -27.04
C GLU A 84 -10.27 47.44 -26.68
N THR A 85 -11.31 47.25 -27.51
CA THR A 85 -12.30 46.18 -27.29
C THR A 85 -11.70 44.79 -27.48
N SER A 86 -10.76 44.59 -28.41
CA SER A 86 -10.04 43.34 -28.60
C SER A 86 -9.13 43.02 -27.42
N LYS A 87 -8.33 43.99 -26.95
CA LYS A 87 -7.48 43.85 -25.76
C LYS A 87 -8.33 43.55 -24.52
N MET A 88 -9.44 44.26 -24.34
CA MET A 88 -10.34 44.03 -23.19
C MET A 88 -11.00 42.65 -23.26
N LYS A 89 -11.48 42.21 -24.43
CA LYS A 89 -12.01 40.86 -24.65
C LYS A 89 -10.95 39.78 -24.46
N GLN A 90 -9.71 40.02 -24.91
CA GLN A 90 -8.60 39.10 -24.75
C GLN A 90 -8.19 38.96 -23.29
N THR A 91 -8.17 40.05 -22.52
CA THR A 91 -7.90 40.02 -21.07
C THR A 91 -9.05 39.37 -20.30
N ASP A 92 -10.30 39.62 -20.67
CA ASP A 92 -11.45 39.01 -20.00
C ASP A 92 -11.55 37.51 -20.29
N ALA A 93 -11.32 37.09 -21.55
CA ALA A 93 -11.26 35.68 -21.91
C ALA A 93 -10.09 34.95 -21.22
N ALA A 94 -8.91 35.59 -21.15
CA ALA A 94 -7.76 35.05 -20.43
C ALA A 94 -8.05 34.94 -18.92
N LYS A 95 -8.69 35.94 -18.32
CA LYS A 95 -9.10 35.93 -16.91
C LYS A 95 -10.08 34.80 -16.62
N ARG A 96 -11.09 34.59 -17.47
CA ARG A 96 -12.03 33.46 -17.35
C ARG A 96 -11.32 32.11 -17.46
N ARG A 97 -10.35 31.97 -18.39
CA ARG A 97 -9.54 30.75 -18.51
C ARG A 97 -8.72 30.49 -17.25
N ALA A 98 -8.02 31.50 -16.73
CA ALA A 98 -7.24 31.40 -15.50
C ALA A 98 -8.11 31.05 -14.28
N GLU A 99 -9.32 31.60 -14.21
CA GLU A 99 -10.27 31.27 -13.14
C GLU A 99 -10.75 29.82 -13.23
N VAL A 100 -11.11 29.33 -14.43
CA VAL A 100 -11.49 27.93 -14.65
C VAL A 100 -10.34 26.98 -14.32
N GLU A 101 -9.13 27.30 -14.77
CA GLU A 101 -7.93 26.51 -14.49
C GLU A 101 -7.62 26.48 -12.99
N SER A 102 -7.71 27.63 -12.31
CA SER A 102 -7.54 27.71 -10.85
C SER A 102 -8.56 26.84 -10.11
N ARG A 103 -9.84 26.87 -10.53
CA ARG A 103 -10.89 26.00 -9.96
C ARG A 103 -10.58 24.51 -10.22
N LEU A 104 -10.11 24.16 -11.41
CA LEU A 104 -9.74 22.79 -11.76
C LEU A 104 -8.54 22.30 -10.93
N GLN A 105 -7.49 23.12 -10.81
CA GLN A 105 -6.33 22.81 -9.98
C GLN A 105 -6.71 22.66 -8.51
N ALA A 106 -7.62 23.50 -7.99
CA ALA A 106 -8.14 23.37 -6.63
C ALA A 106 -8.88 22.03 -6.43
N LYS A 107 -9.70 21.61 -7.38
CA LYS A 107 -10.38 20.30 -7.34
C LYS A 107 -9.39 19.14 -7.36
N LEU A 108 -8.41 19.17 -8.28
CA LEU A 108 -7.36 18.14 -8.36
C LEU A 108 -6.56 18.04 -7.05
N LYS A 109 -6.24 19.17 -6.41
CA LYS A 109 -5.56 19.18 -5.11
C LYS A 109 -6.40 18.49 -4.04
N ILE A 110 -7.67 18.84 -3.93
CA ILE A 110 -8.60 18.22 -2.95
C ILE A 110 -8.70 16.71 -3.19
N GLU A 111 -8.83 16.28 -4.44
CA GLU A 111 -8.88 14.85 -4.79
C GLU A 111 -7.57 14.12 -4.47
N SER A 112 -6.43 14.73 -4.79
CA SER A 112 -5.11 14.15 -4.51
C SER A 112 -4.87 13.98 -3.00
N GLU A 113 -5.27 14.96 -2.19
CA GLU A 113 -5.17 14.89 -0.74
C GLU A 113 -6.12 13.84 -0.15
N ALA A 114 -7.34 13.72 -0.69
CA ALA A 114 -8.30 12.69 -0.28
C ALA A 114 -7.80 11.28 -0.59
N LEU A 115 -7.21 11.07 -1.76
CA LEU A 115 -6.60 9.77 -2.13
C LEU A 115 -5.39 9.47 -1.26
N HIS A 116 -4.54 10.45 -0.96
CA HIS A 116 -3.40 10.28 -0.08
C HIS A 116 -3.84 9.85 1.32
N LYS A 117 -4.84 10.53 1.90
CA LYS A 117 -5.42 10.15 3.22
C LYS A 117 -5.95 8.73 3.22
N LEU A 118 -6.69 8.33 2.19
CA LEU A 118 -7.20 6.96 2.09
C LEU A 118 -6.07 5.92 2.05
N ARG A 119 -5.01 6.18 1.28
CA ARG A 119 -3.84 5.28 1.21
C ARG A 119 -3.11 5.17 2.56
N VAL A 120 -2.97 6.27 3.30
CA VAL A 120 -2.37 6.25 4.64
C VAL A 120 -3.19 5.37 5.59
N LEU A 121 -4.52 5.52 5.60
CA LEU A 121 -5.40 4.71 6.43
C LEU A 121 -5.36 3.22 6.07
N GLU A 122 -5.24 2.87 4.79
CA GLU A 122 -5.09 1.48 4.34
C GLU A 122 -3.75 0.86 4.79
N LEU A 123 -2.65 1.61 4.75
CA LEU A 123 -1.36 1.14 5.24
C LEU A 123 -1.37 0.96 6.76
N GLU A 124 -2.01 1.88 7.48
CA GLU A 124 -2.17 1.79 8.93
C GLU A 124 -2.97 0.53 9.31
N GLU A 125 -4.11 0.30 8.66
CA GLU A 125 -4.92 -0.91 8.86
C GLU A 125 -4.11 -2.20 8.64
N LYS A 126 -3.33 -2.28 7.57
CA LYS A 126 -2.47 -3.44 7.28
C LYS A 126 -1.40 -3.62 8.35
N THR A 127 -0.78 -2.52 8.79
CA THR A 127 0.28 -2.54 9.80
C THR A 127 -0.25 -3.05 11.14
N ILE A 128 -1.42 -2.57 11.56
CA ILE A 128 -2.07 -3.02 12.81
C ILE A 128 -2.39 -4.51 12.71
N LYS A 129 -3.02 -4.96 11.62
CA LYS A 129 -3.31 -6.39 11.36
C LYS A 129 -2.08 -7.27 11.39
N GLN A 130 -0.99 -6.85 10.76
CA GLN A 130 0.25 -7.62 10.78
C GLN A 130 0.87 -7.68 12.17
N SER A 131 0.80 -6.59 12.94
CA SER A 131 1.37 -6.54 14.29
C SER A 131 0.65 -7.46 15.27
N THR A 132 -0.69 -7.60 15.18
CA THR A 132 -1.45 -8.52 16.05
C THR A 132 -1.14 -9.97 15.70
N LEU A 133 -1.04 -10.28 14.41
CA LEU A 133 -0.70 -11.61 13.92
C LEU A 133 0.68 -12.07 14.41
N ARG A 134 1.72 -11.21 14.32
CA ARG A 134 3.06 -11.54 14.82
C ARG A 134 3.08 -11.90 16.31
N LYS A 135 2.33 -11.17 17.14
CA LYS A 135 2.22 -11.47 18.58
C LYS A 135 1.52 -12.82 18.83
N ALA A 136 0.47 -13.12 18.06
CA ALA A 136 -0.22 -14.40 18.14
C ALA A 136 0.69 -15.58 17.75
N GLU A 137 1.48 -15.42 16.69
CA GLU A 137 2.47 -16.41 16.25
C GLU A 137 3.55 -16.65 17.30
N GLU A 138 4.07 -15.59 17.95
CA GLU A 138 5.06 -15.71 19.02
C GLU A 138 4.52 -16.55 20.19
N LEU A 139 3.28 -16.27 20.63
CA LEU A 139 2.62 -17.04 21.68
C LEU A 139 2.42 -18.50 21.27
N GLY A 140 2.01 -18.75 20.02
CA GLY A 140 1.87 -20.09 19.47
C GLY A 140 3.19 -20.86 19.42
N TYR A 141 4.28 -20.19 19.02
CA TYR A 141 5.63 -20.76 19.00
C TYR A 141 6.08 -21.18 20.41
N LEU A 142 5.93 -20.29 21.41
CA LEU A 142 6.30 -20.61 22.79
C LEU A 142 5.44 -21.74 23.38
N THR A 143 4.14 -21.75 23.07
CA THR A 143 3.21 -22.82 23.48
C THR A 143 3.63 -24.18 22.93
N SER A 144 4.18 -24.23 21.73
CA SER A 144 4.67 -25.48 21.12
C SER A 144 6.03 -25.91 21.69
N LYS A 145 6.91 -24.94 21.95
CA LYS A 145 8.31 -25.18 22.39
C LYS A 145 8.42 -25.64 23.83
N ASN A 146 7.71 -25.02 24.77
CA ASN A 146 7.92 -25.27 26.20
C ASN A 146 7.56 -26.71 26.63
N PRO A 147 6.44 -27.33 26.17
CA PRO A 147 6.14 -28.73 26.47
C PRO A 147 7.25 -29.68 26.01
N ILE A 148 7.85 -29.45 24.83
CA ILE A 148 8.97 -30.25 24.33
C ILE A 148 10.19 -30.11 25.25
N ARG A 149 10.47 -28.89 25.73
CA ARG A 149 11.58 -28.65 26.69
C ARG A 149 11.35 -29.39 28.00
N PHE A 150 10.14 -29.35 28.54
CA PHE A 150 9.78 -30.05 29.78
C PHE A 150 9.87 -31.57 29.61
N ALA A 151 9.32 -32.12 28.52
CA ALA A 151 9.38 -33.53 28.20
C ALA A 151 10.83 -34.02 28.06
N ASN A 152 11.66 -33.27 27.33
CA ASN A 152 13.09 -33.59 27.18
C ASN A 152 13.82 -33.56 28.52
N LYS A 153 13.57 -32.54 29.37
CA LYS A 153 14.19 -32.42 30.69
C LYS A 153 13.81 -33.61 31.58
N LEU A 154 12.55 -34.01 31.59
CA LEU A 154 12.09 -35.21 32.31
C LEU A 154 12.71 -36.49 31.74
N ALA A 155 12.79 -36.64 30.42
CA ALA A 155 13.40 -37.81 29.78
C ALA A 155 14.87 -37.97 30.18
N PHE A 156 15.64 -36.87 30.16
CA PHE A 156 17.06 -36.86 30.52
C PHE A 156 17.34 -37.07 32.01
N SER A 157 16.34 -36.91 32.89
CA SER A 157 16.49 -37.18 34.32
C SER A 157 16.74 -38.66 34.67
N ASN A 158 16.49 -39.57 33.72
CA ASN A 158 16.73 -41.01 33.90
C ASN A 158 18.18 -41.44 33.61
N TYR A 159 19.05 -40.52 33.21
CA TYR A 159 20.42 -40.81 32.79
C TYR A 159 21.43 -40.14 33.72
N LEU A 160 22.57 -40.81 33.92
CA LEU A 160 23.71 -40.22 34.61
C LEU A 160 24.30 -39.10 33.74
N ARG A 161 24.58 -37.97 34.36
CA ARG A 161 25.18 -36.80 33.71
C ARG A 161 26.70 -36.84 33.87
N THR A 162 27.46 -36.77 32.77
CA THR A 162 28.93 -36.85 32.83
C THR A 162 29.61 -35.62 33.40
N SER A 163 28.95 -34.46 33.38
CA SER A 163 29.47 -33.19 33.89
C SER A 163 28.57 -32.64 34.98
N SER A 164 29.02 -32.74 36.24
CA SER A 164 28.42 -31.93 37.29
C SER A 164 28.67 -30.45 36.94
N PRO A 165 27.64 -29.59 36.87
CA PRO A 165 27.78 -28.19 36.45
C PRO A 165 28.62 -27.30 37.39
N SER A 166 29.26 -27.88 38.42
CA SER A 166 30.06 -27.16 39.41
C SER A 166 31.48 -26.82 38.97
N LEU A 167 31.96 -27.24 37.79
CA LEU A 167 33.18 -26.68 37.21
C LEU A 167 32.88 -25.33 36.53
N LYS A 168 32.35 -24.38 37.30
CA LYS A 168 32.65 -22.98 36.99
C LYS A 168 34.16 -22.87 37.21
N ILE A 169 34.91 -22.89 36.12
CA ILE A 169 36.32 -22.48 36.09
C ILE A 169 36.33 -21.02 36.56
N THR A 170 36.39 -20.85 37.87
CA THR A 170 36.70 -19.60 38.53
C THR A 170 38.20 -19.65 38.79
N ASP A 171 38.99 -19.43 37.76
CA ASP A 171 40.26 -18.72 37.91
C ASP A 171 40.73 -18.20 36.55
N ASN A 172 40.35 -16.95 36.31
CA ASN A 172 40.82 -16.10 35.22
C ASN A 172 42.28 -15.67 35.49
N THR A 173 43.25 -16.57 35.31
CA THR A 173 44.66 -16.13 35.37
C THR A 173 45.61 -16.71 34.35
N GLU A 174 45.16 -17.59 33.43
CA GLU A 174 46.01 -17.98 32.30
C GLU A 174 45.26 -17.94 30.97
N PRO A 175 45.78 -17.23 29.96
CA PRO A 175 45.21 -17.24 28.62
C PRO A 175 45.37 -18.66 28.03
N PRO A 176 44.29 -19.30 27.55
CA PRO A 176 44.38 -20.65 27.02
C PRO A 176 45.20 -20.65 25.72
N LEU A 177 46.41 -21.18 25.80
CA LEU A 177 47.24 -21.46 24.64
C LEU A 177 46.63 -22.62 23.86
N ASN A 178 45.91 -22.28 22.81
CA ASN A 178 45.73 -23.06 21.57
C ASN A 178 45.21 -24.49 21.72
N ALA A 179 43.89 -24.63 21.83
CA ALA A 179 43.18 -25.78 21.27
C ALA A 179 41.84 -25.30 20.69
N HIS A 180 41.81 -25.03 19.39
CA HIS A 180 40.58 -24.83 18.61
C HIS A 180 39.78 -26.15 18.54
N LEU A 181 39.20 -26.57 19.66
CA LEU A 181 38.01 -27.42 19.59
C LEU A 181 36.85 -26.48 19.20
N PRO A 182 36.04 -26.83 18.19
CA PRO A 182 34.91 -26.00 17.81
C PRO A 182 34.03 -25.76 19.05
N SER A 183 33.85 -24.49 19.42
CA SER A 183 33.08 -24.06 20.61
C SER A 183 31.66 -24.64 20.66
N HIS A 184 31.19 -25.26 19.58
CA HIS A 184 29.89 -25.90 19.51
C HIS A 184 29.74 -27.09 20.47
N ILE A 185 30.79 -27.83 20.82
CA ILE A 185 30.69 -29.05 21.62
C ILE A 185 30.72 -28.78 23.14
N GLN A 186 31.19 -27.60 23.57
CA GLN A 186 31.42 -27.29 24.99
C GLN A 186 30.14 -27.07 25.83
N GLY A 187 28.93 -27.17 25.24
CA GLY A 187 27.66 -26.98 25.94
C GLY A 187 26.77 -28.22 26.10
N TYR A 188 27.09 -29.34 25.46
CA TYR A 188 26.20 -30.51 25.49
C TYR A 188 26.48 -31.38 26.72
N GLN A 189 25.46 -31.51 27.56
CA GLN A 189 25.48 -32.47 28.66
C GLN A 189 25.39 -33.87 28.05
N ILE A 190 26.42 -34.69 28.27
CA ILE A 190 26.41 -36.08 27.82
C ILE A 190 25.65 -36.87 28.88
N TYR A 191 24.55 -37.49 28.45
CA TYR A 191 23.73 -38.36 29.24
C TYR A 191 24.06 -39.81 28.90
N TRP A 192 24.33 -40.62 29.91
CA TRP A 192 24.66 -42.02 29.72
C TRP A 192 23.97 -42.87 30.79
N LEU A 193 23.59 -44.09 30.43
CA LEU A 193 22.98 -45.04 31.35
C LEU A 193 23.74 -46.36 31.27
N PRO A 194 24.54 -46.73 32.29
CA PRO A 194 25.23 -48.01 32.28
C PRO A 194 24.24 -49.17 32.34
N TYR A 195 24.62 -50.29 31.71
CA TYR A 195 23.83 -51.53 31.76
C TYR A 195 23.66 -52.09 33.18
N LYS A 196 24.61 -51.83 34.08
CA LYS A 196 24.55 -52.19 35.51
C LYS A 196 24.76 -50.95 36.35
N LEU A 197 23.73 -50.58 37.13
CA LEU A 197 23.78 -49.47 38.09
C LEU A 197 24.21 -49.97 39.47
N THR A 198 25.17 -49.29 40.08
CA THR A 198 25.44 -49.45 41.52
C THR A 198 24.27 -48.91 42.34
N PRO A 199 24.04 -49.37 43.59
CA PRO A 199 22.99 -48.81 44.44
C PRO A 199 23.08 -47.29 44.58
N GLU A 200 24.29 -46.75 44.78
CA GLU A 200 24.53 -45.31 44.85
C GLU A 200 24.12 -44.57 43.56
N GLN A 201 24.38 -45.16 42.39
CA GLN A 201 23.96 -44.58 41.11
C GLN A 201 22.43 -44.59 40.94
N LYS A 202 21.75 -45.61 41.46
CA LYS A 202 20.27 -45.66 41.45
C LYS A 202 19.70 -44.55 42.31
N ASP A 203 20.22 -44.40 43.53
CA ASP A 203 19.80 -43.35 44.45
C ASP A 203 20.03 -41.95 43.85
N LEU A 204 21.16 -41.76 43.15
CA LEU A 204 21.46 -40.52 42.43
C LEU A 204 20.44 -40.24 41.32
N ILE A 205 20.12 -41.25 40.48
CA ILE A 205 19.09 -41.11 39.44
C ILE A 205 17.73 -40.81 40.06
N GLU A 206 17.37 -41.45 41.17
CA GLU A 206 16.10 -41.18 41.86
C GLU A 206 16.03 -39.77 42.43
N CYS A 207 17.13 -39.28 43.02
CA CYS A 207 17.24 -37.90 43.49
C CYS A 207 17.15 -36.91 42.32
N GLN A 208 17.83 -37.19 41.21
CA GLN A 208 17.77 -36.40 39.97
C GLN A 208 16.35 -36.37 39.40
N ARG A 209 15.63 -37.49 39.37
CA ARG A 209 14.23 -37.56 38.91
C ARG A 209 13.30 -36.74 39.79
N ARG A 210 13.47 -36.80 41.11
CA ARG A 210 12.67 -36.02 42.06
C ARG A 210 12.91 -34.51 41.86
N SER A 211 14.17 -34.09 41.91
CA SER A 211 14.56 -32.69 41.71
C SER A 211 14.15 -32.17 40.33
N THR A 212 14.37 -32.94 39.27
CA THR A 212 13.98 -32.52 37.91
C THR A 212 12.47 -32.39 37.77
N ARG A 213 11.69 -33.25 38.43
CA ARG A 213 10.22 -33.16 38.42
C ARG A 213 9.74 -31.89 39.12
N GLU A 214 10.26 -31.59 40.30
CA GLU A 214 9.96 -30.36 41.05
C GLU A 214 10.30 -29.13 40.21
N GLU A 215 11.50 -29.09 39.61
CA GLU A 215 11.91 -27.98 38.72
C GLU A 215 11.02 -27.84 37.47
N VAL A 216 10.55 -28.95 36.90
CA VAL A 216 9.67 -28.92 35.71
C VAL A 216 8.28 -28.44 36.10
N GLU A 217 7.76 -28.87 37.25
CA GLU A 217 6.46 -28.43 37.76
C GLU A 217 6.46 -26.93 38.07
N GLU A 218 7.51 -26.42 38.73
CA GLU A 218 7.69 -24.98 38.96
C GLU A 218 7.81 -24.21 37.64
N ALA A 219 8.63 -24.70 36.70
CA ALA A 219 8.79 -24.06 35.40
C ALA A 219 7.50 -24.08 34.57
N GLN A 220 6.70 -25.15 34.70
CA GLN A 220 5.40 -25.26 34.05
C GLN A 220 4.41 -24.26 34.66
N ARG A 221 4.37 -24.12 35.99
CA ARG A 221 3.53 -23.12 36.66
C ARG A 221 3.89 -21.70 36.22
N LEU A 222 5.18 -21.36 36.23
CA LEU A 222 5.67 -20.06 35.77
C LEU A 222 5.34 -19.81 34.28
N TRP A 223 5.45 -20.85 33.45
CA TRP A 223 5.07 -20.77 32.05
C TRP A 223 3.56 -20.57 31.87
N ASP A 224 2.73 -21.22 32.67
CA ASP A 224 1.28 -21.05 32.60
C ASP A 224 0.87 -19.62 33.04
N GLU A 225 1.52 -19.07 34.06
CA GLU A 225 1.37 -17.66 34.48
C GLU A 225 1.83 -16.69 33.36
N GLU A 226 3.01 -16.90 32.78
CA GLU A 226 3.53 -16.08 31.67
C GLU A 226 2.62 -16.18 30.44
N LYS A 227 2.15 -17.39 30.11
CA LYS A 227 1.25 -17.64 28.99
C LYS A 227 -0.07 -16.89 29.17
N LEU A 228 -0.63 -16.92 30.38
CA LEU A 228 -1.85 -16.19 30.71
C LEU A 228 -1.62 -14.68 30.59
N SER A 229 -0.52 -14.14 31.13
CA SER A 229 -0.15 -12.73 30.97
C SER A 229 -0.03 -12.33 29.50
N LYS A 230 0.67 -13.12 28.68
CA LYS A 230 0.82 -12.85 27.24
C LYS A 230 -0.51 -12.97 26.48
N GLN A 231 -1.39 -13.87 26.91
CA GLN A 231 -2.72 -13.99 26.33
C GLN A 231 -3.57 -12.76 26.64
N GLU A 232 -3.58 -12.28 27.89
CA GLU A 232 -4.26 -11.04 28.27
C GLU A 232 -3.72 -9.83 27.49
N GLU A 233 -2.39 -9.72 27.34
CA GLU A 233 -1.76 -8.67 26.52
C GLU A 233 -2.20 -8.74 25.05
N LEU A 234 -2.32 -9.95 24.50
CA LEU A 234 -2.78 -10.17 23.14
C LEU A 234 -4.25 -9.79 22.98
N GLU A 235 -5.11 -10.15 23.94
CA GLU A 235 -6.53 -9.77 23.96
C GLU A 235 -6.69 -8.25 24.06
N GLN A 236 -5.92 -7.58 24.94
CA GLN A 236 -5.88 -6.12 25.01
C GLN A 236 -5.45 -5.50 23.69
N PHE A 237 -4.43 -6.07 23.05
CA PHE A 237 -3.93 -5.57 21.77
C PHE A 237 -4.92 -5.80 20.63
N GLN A 238 -5.66 -6.91 20.64
CA GLN A 238 -6.77 -7.18 19.73
C GLN A 238 -7.92 -6.18 19.95
N ALA A 239 -8.32 -5.93 21.20
CA ALA A 239 -9.35 -4.94 21.50
C ALA A 239 -8.95 -3.53 21.04
N LEU A 240 -7.70 -3.13 21.26
CA LEU A 240 -7.16 -1.87 20.73
C LEU A 240 -7.16 -1.84 19.20
N GLN A 241 -6.79 -2.95 18.55
CA GLN A 241 -6.86 -3.09 17.10
C GLN A 241 -8.30 -2.92 16.60
N GLU A 242 -9.27 -3.61 17.18
CA GLU A 242 -10.67 -3.55 16.76
C GLU A 242 -11.21 -2.13 16.88
N ASN A 243 -10.92 -1.46 17.99
CA ASN A 243 -11.26 -0.05 18.19
C ASN A 243 -10.64 0.85 17.12
N ARG A 244 -9.35 0.67 16.81
CA ARG A 244 -8.66 1.48 15.80
C ARG A 244 -9.13 1.20 14.38
N LEU A 245 -9.43 -0.06 14.06
CA LEU A 245 -9.99 -0.45 12.76
C LEU A 245 -11.39 0.13 12.57
N ALA A 246 -12.23 0.10 13.61
CA ALA A 246 -13.53 0.74 13.58
C ALA A 246 -13.43 2.25 13.36
N GLU A 247 -12.46 2.93 14.00
CA GLU A 247 -12.20 4.35 13.79
C GLU A 247 -11.76 4.64 12.34
N ILE A 248 -10.83 3.84 11.80
CA ILE A 248 -10.38 3.95 10.40
C ILE A 248 -11.55 3.74 9.44
N GLU A 249 -12.44 2.78 9.70
CA GLU A 249 -13.61 2.52 8.87
C GLU A 249 -14.57 3.72 8.86
N VAL A 250 -14.83 4.31 10.02
CA VAL A 250 -15.63 5.54 10.15
C VAL A 250 -14.96 6.70 9.39
N GLU A 251 -13.63 6.85 9.48
CA GLU A 251 -12.90 7.90 8.78
C GLU A 251 -12.91 7.69 7.25
N LYS A 252 -12.79 6.45 6.79
CA LYS A 252 -12.95 6.08 5.37
C LYS A 252 -14.36 6.39 4.88
N ALA A 253 -15.40 6.04 5.64
CA ALA A 253 -16.79 6.35 5.32
C ALA A 253 -17.02 7.86 5.23
N ARG A 254 -16.48 8.63 6.20
CA ARG A 254 -16.54 10.10 6.21
C ARG A 254 -15.83 10.72 5.00
N SER A 255 -14.67 10.18 4.63
CA SER A 255 -13.91 10.65 3.46
C SER A 255 -14.65 10.38 2.14
N ARG A 256 -15.33 9.23 2.03
CA ARG A 256 -16.19 8.90 0.88
C ARG A 256 -17.41 9.82 0.78
N ALA A 257 -18.09 10.06 1.91
CA ALA A 257 -19.25 10.95 1.96
C ALA A 257 -18.88 12.40 1.61
N LYS A 258 -17.69 12.87 2.04
CA LYS A 258 -17.19 14.20 1.67
C LYS A 258 -16.89 14.31 0.17
N LYS A 259 -16.33 13.25 -0.42
CA LYS A 259 -16.05 13.19 -1.86
C LYS A 259 -17.32 13.22 -2.70
N SER A 260 -18.38 12.50 -2.31
CA SER A 260 -19.67 12.54 -3.00
C SER A 260 -20.35 13.90 -2.87
N SER A 261 -20.21 14.57 -1.72
CA SER A 261 -20.77 15.91 -1.51
C SER A 261 -20.06 17.00 -2.33
N SER A 262 -18.75 16.89 -2.59
CA SER A 262 -18.02 17.89 -3.39
C SER A 262 -18.21 17.76 -4.91
N LEU A 263 -18.81 16.66 -5.35
CA LEU A 263 -19.16 16.40 -6.77
C LEU A 263 -20.61 16.72 -7.09
N ALA A 264 -21.41 17.16 -6.11
CA ALA A 264 -22.72 17.73 -6.39
C ALA A 264 -22.52 18.97 -7.29
N PRO A 265 -23.07 18.98 -8.51
CA PRO A 265 -22.90 20.10 -9.42
C PRO A 265 -23.59 21.31 -8.79
N GLU A 266 -22.78 22.29 -8.36
CA GLU A 266 -23.28 23.64 -8.19
C GLU A 266 -23.84 24.09 -9.55
N ASP A 267 -25.16 24.03 -9.60
CA ASP A 267 -26.09 24.77 -10.44
C ASP A 267 -25.38 25.56 -11.55
N VAL A 268 -25.18 24.88 -12.67
CA VAL A 268 -24.85 25.56 -13.93
C VAL A 268 -26.12 26.34 -14.26
N SER A 269 -26.15 27.59 -13.80
CA SER A 269 -27.21 28.54 -14.11
C SER A 269 -27.56 28.42 -15.59
N PRO A 270 -28.85 28.19 -15.94
CA PRO A 270 -29.27 27.89 -17.30
C PRO A 270 -28.95 29.11 -18.16
N VAL A 271 -27.92 28.98 -18.99
CA VAL A 271 -27.71 29.91 -20.10
C VAL A 271 -28.76 29.55 -21.13
N ASP A 272 -29.75 30.44 -21.30
CA ASP A 272 -30.75 30.40 -22.36
C ASP A 272 -30.09 30.11 -23.71
N GLU A 273 -30.29 28.90 -24.24
CA GLU A 273 -29.97 28.54 -25.61
C GLU A 273 -31.25 28.01 -26.29
N PRO A 274 -31.65 28.56 -27.45
CA PRO A 274 -32.95 28.31 -28.02
C PRO A 274 -33.05 26.92 -28.69
N ALA A 275 -34.15 26.27 -28.34
CA ALA A 275 -34.76 25.08 -28.93
C ALA A 275 -34.42 24.77 -30.39
N LEU A 276 -33.84 23.58 -30.63
CA LEU A 276 -34.18 22.75 -31.79
C LEU A 276 -34.28 21.27 -31.38
N ALA A 277 -35.54 20.87 -31.20
CA ALA A 277 -36.18 19.64 -31.66
C ALA A 277 -35.34 18.35 -31.86
N ASN A 278 -35.77 17.33 -31.12
CA ASN A 278 -36.25 16.04 -31.65
C ASN A 278 -35.20 15.03 -32.12
N VAL A 279 -34.93 13.99 -31.29
CA VAL A 279 -35.05 12.58 -31.72
C VAL A 279 -35.44 11.72 -30.52
N LYS A 280 -36.60 11.11 -30.67
CA LYS A 280 -37.17 10.02 -29.88
C LYS A 280 -36.55 8.70 -30.39
N THR A 281 -35.90 7.93 -29.53
CA THR A 281 -35.65 6.49 -29.78
C THR A 281 -35.89 5.70 -28.50
N GLU A 282 -36.85 4.80 -28.62
CA GLU A 282 -37.40 3.91 -27.61
C GLU A 282 -36.47 2.70 -27.34
N GLU A 283 -36.73 2.07 -26.19
CA GLU A 283 -36.60 0.63 -25.88
C GLU A 283 -35.30 -0.13 -26.26
N SER A 284 -34.61 -0.62 -25.23
CA SER A 284 -34.37 -2.06 -25.14
C SER A 284 -34.28 -2.53 -23.69
N ASP A 285 -35.34 -3.22 -23.29
CA ASP A 285 -35.42 -4.14 -22.17
C ASP A 285 -34.57 -5.40 -22.51
N SER A 286 -33.66 -5.82 -21.63
CA SER A 286 -33.03 -7.17 -21.55
C SER A 286 -32.01 -7.16 -20.39
N LYS A 287 -32.34 -7.70 -19.22
CA LYS A 287 -32.18 -9.10 -18.79
C LYS A 287 -30.75 -9.64 -18.74
N ASP A 288 -30.52 -10.33 -17.63
CA ASP A 288 -29.43 -11.26 -17.31
C ASP A 288 -28.04 -10.66 -17.09
N ALA A 289 -27.16 -11.24 -16.29
CA ALA A 289 -27.22 -12.16 -15.18
C ALA A 289 -25.74 -12.29 -14.78
N SER A 290 -25.46 -12.21 -13.48
CA SER A 290 -24.52 -13.10 -12.80
C SER A 290 -23.50 -13.84 -13.68
N GLN A 291 -22.35 -13.23 -13.94
CA GLN A 291 -21.13 -13.98 -14.23
C GLN A 291 -19.92 -13.26 -13.65
N MET A 292 -19.79 -13.38 -12.32
CA MET A 292 -18.50 -13.32 -11.66
C MET A 292 -17.62 -14.46 -12.22
N ARG A 293 -16.84 -14.17 -13.26
CA ARG A 293 -15.64 -14.94 -13.57
C ARG A 293 -14.61 -14.61 -12.50
N ASN A 294 -14.47 -15.52 -11.54
CA ASN A 294 -13.21 -15.67 -10.83
C ASN A 294 -12.18 -16.14 -11.87
N GLU A 295 -11.48 -15.19 -12.48
CA GLU A 295 -10.23 -15.45 -13.17
C GLU A 295 -9.22 -15.85 -12.11
N SER A 296 -9.14 -17.16 -11.86
CA SER A 296 -7.97 -17.81 -11.31
C SER A 296 -6.79 -17.50 -12.22
N SER A 297 -6.07 -16.43 -11.88
CA SER A 297 -4.77 -16.13 -12.47
C SER A 297 -3.81 -17.21 -11.96
N ASP A 298 -3.76 -18.28 -12.74
CA ASP A 298 -2.76 -19.34 -12.68
C ASP A 298 -1.46 -18.75 -13.23
N CYS A 299 -0.79 -17.96 -12.38
CA CYS A 299 0.58 -17.53 -12.62
C CYS A 299 1.47 -18.74 -12.34
N SER A 300 1.61 -19.60 -13.34
CA SER A 300 2.70 -20.55 -13.46
C SER A 300 4.03 -19.82 -13.22
N ASN A 301 4.59 -20.04 -12.03
CA ASN A 301 5.89 -19.55 -11.60
C ASN A 301 6.97 -20.29 -12.41
N ASP A 302 7.23 -19.80 -13.61
CA ASP A 302 8.38 -20.15 -14.43
C ASP A 302 9.62 -19.48 -13.82
N HIS A 303 10.21 -20.11 -12.80
CA HIS A 303 11.50 -19.73 -12.22
C HIS A 303 12.42 -20.95 -12.23
N GLY A 304 12.74 -21.41 -13.44
CA GLY A 304 13.70 -22.48 -13.68
C GLY A 304 14.84 -22.01 -14.59
N ARG A 305 15.74 -21.16 -14.08
CA ARG A 305 17.16 -21.11 -14.45
C ARG A 305 17.83 -19.87 -13.87
N ASP A 306 18.58 -20.05 -12.79
CA ASP A 306 19.81 -19.28 -12.59
C ASP A 306 20.91 -20.31 -12.37
N GLU A 307 21.74 -20.46 -13.40
CA GLU A 307 22.98 -21.21 -13.37
C GLU A 307 24.03 -20.31 -12.69
N ASP A 308 24.20 -20.47 -11.38
CA ASP A 308 25.32 -19.87 -10.63
C ASP A 308 26.64 -20.49 -11.10
N ALA A 309 27.29 -19.78 -12.02
CA ALA A 309 28.67 -19.99 -12.41
C ALA A 309 29.59 -19.64 -11.25
N VAL A 310 30.15 -20.68 -10.63
CA VAL A 310 31.26 -20.58 -9.67
C VAL A 310 32.56 -20.37 -10.47
N GLU A 311 33.07 -19.14 -10.51
CA GLU A 311 34.46 -18.89 -10.89
C GLU A 311 35.38 -19.30 -9.72
N TYR A 312 36.31 -20.20 -10.02
CA TYR A 312 37.41 -20.62 -9.15
C TYR A 312 38.63 -19.70 -9.33
#